data_AF-A0A371IPS6-F1
#
_entry.id   AF-A0A371IPS6-F1
#
_cell.length_a   1.000
_cell.length_b   1.000
_cell.length_c   1.000
_cell.angle_alpha   90.00
_cell.angle_beta   90.00
_cell.angle_gamma   90.00
#
_symmetry.space_group_name_H-M   'P 1'
#
loop_
_entity.id
_entity.type
_entity.pdbx_description
1 polymer ?
#
loop_
_entity_poly.entity_id
_entity_poly.type
_entity_poly.pdbx_seq_one_letter_code
_entity_poly.pdbx_strand_id
1 'polypeptide(L)'
;MKKISKMIVGIIYSIGTCITLFLSIIFLSHSDIIINPDAMIPFKLYEEAFMLLGFGAIPMVISCYVVYKVYEVKNSYHPKRNRIIIFVPGIICVSCATFMFGVLFVGMINSFILH
;
A
#
# COMPACT_ATOMS: atom_id res chain seq x y z
N MET A 1 -27.99 1.88 -0.23
CA MET A 1 -27.04 1.89 -1.37
C MET A 1 -27.44 0.82 -2.36
N LYS A 2 -27.55 1.14 -3.66
CA LYS A 2 -27.88 0.16 -4.71
C LYS A 2 -26.84 -0.97 -4.69
N LYS A 3 -27.27 -2.25 -4.80
CA LYS A 3 -26.38 -3.43 -4.81
C LYS A 3 -25.16 -3.25 -5.74
N ILE A 4 -25.37 -2.58 -6.86
CA ILE A 4 -24.36 -2.25 -7.87
C ILE A 4 -23.18 -1.44 -7.29
N SER A 5 -23.45 -0.44 -6.44
CA SER A 5 -22.40 0.39 -5.84
C SER A 5 -21.53 -0.42 -4.87
N LYS A 6 -22.12 -1.35 -4.09
CA LYS A 6 -21.35 -2.24 -3.22
C LYS A 6 -20.42 -3.14 -4.04
N MET A 7 -20.91 -3.66 -5.17
CA MET A 7 -20.15 -4.54 -6.06
C MET A 7 -18.96 -3.82 -6.71
N ILE A 8 -19.16 -2.58 -7.21
CA ILE A 8 -18.08 -1.78 -7.82
C ILE A 8 -16.97 -1.50 -6.79
N VAL A 9 -17.35 -1.05 -5.58
CA VAL A 9 -16.38 -0.78 -4.50
C VAL A 9 -15.62 -2.05 -4.11
N GLY A 10 -16.30 -3.19 -4.04
CA GLY A 10 -15.67 -4.48 -3.76
C GLY A 10 -14.64 -4.88 -4.82
N ILE A 11 -14.92 -4.66 -6.11
CA ILE A 11 -14.00 -4.97 -7.20
C ILE A 11 -12.76 -4.08 -7.13
N ILE A 12 -12.94 -2.77 -6.98
CA ILE A 12 -11.83 -1.80 -6.89
C ILE A 12 -10.93 -2.17 -5.71
N TYR A 13 -11.52 -2.44 -4.56
CA TYR A 13 -10.78 -2.88 -3.38
C TYR A 13 -10.03 -4.19 -3.64
N SER A 14 -10.70 -5.20 -4.22
CA SER A 14 -10.10 -6.49 -4.54
C SER A 14 -8.86 -6.35 -5.42
N ILE A 15 -8.96 -5.53 -6.48
CA ILE A 15 -7.84 -5.25 -7.39
C ILE A 15 -6.70 -4.57 -6.63
N GLY A 16 -7.02 -3.55 -5.81
CA GLY A 16 -6.05 -2.89 -4.94
C GLY A 16 -5.31 -3.86 -4.00
N THR A 17 -6.04 -4.79 -3.38
CA THR A 17 -5.43 -5.86 -2.56
C THR A 17 -4.50 -6.76 -3.35
N CYS A 18 -4.88 -7.18 -4.56
CA CYS A 18 -4.04 -8.03 -5.38
C CYS A 18 -2.75 -7.33 -5.79
N ILE A 19 -2.84 -6.07 -6.21
CA ILE A 19 -1.68 -5.25 -6.59
C ILE A 19 -0.75 -5.06 -5.38
N THR A 20 -1.31 -4.65 -4.23
CA THR A 20 -0.50 -4.44 -3.00
C THR A 20 0.20 -5.73 -2.56
N LEU A 21 -0.47 -6.88 -2.58
CA LEU A 21 0.17 -8.17 -2.26
C LEU A 21 1.26 -8.53 -3.26
N PHE A 22 1.02 -8.33 -4.56
CA PHE A 22 1.99 -8.63 -5.61
C PHE A 22 3.27 -7.79 -5.45
N LEU A 23 3.12 -6.48 -5.24
CA LEU A 23 4.27 -5.60 -4.99
C LEU A 23 4.98 -5.92 -3.68
N SER A 24 4.24 -6.31 -2.64
CA SER A 24 4.83 -6.73 -1.36
C SER A 24 5.75 -7.93 -1.54
N ILE A 25 5.35 -8.89 -2.38
CA ILE A 25 6.16 -10.08 -2.70
C ILE A 25 7.42 -9.66 -3.47
N ILE A 26 7.30 -8.79 -4.49
CA ILE A 26 8.45 -8.28 -5.25
C ILE A 26 9.46 -7.59 -4.31
N PHE A 27 8.97 -6.75 -3.40
CA PHE A 27 9.81 -6.11 -2.40
C PHE A 27 10.52 -7.12 -1.50
N LEU A 28 9.80 -8.14 -1.01
CA LEU A 28 10.38 -9.16 -0.13
C LEU A 28 11.39 -10.07 -0.86
N SER A 29 11.22 -10.28 -2.16
CA SER A 29 12.16 -11.04 -2.98
C SER A 29 13.50 -10.32 -3.19
N HIS A 30 13.64 -9.04 -2.82
CA HIS A 30 14.87 -8.24 -2.92
C HIS A 30 15.60 -8.47 -4.26
N SER A 31 14.86 -8.38 -5.36
CA SER A 31 15.45 -8.60 -6.67
C SER A 31 16.29 -7.38 -7.05
N ASP A 32 17.61 -7.55 -7.12
CA ASP A 32 18.58 -6.53 -7.57
C ASP A 32 18.54 -6.27 -9.08
N ILE A 33 17.51 -6.76 -9.76
CA ILE A 33 17.33 -6.56 -11.19
C ILE A 33 17.02 -5.08 -11.43
N ILE A 34 17.85 -4.45 -12.27
CA ILE A 34 17.63 -3.10 -12.79
C ILE A 34 16.92 -3.27 -14.14
N ILE A 35 15.64 -2.91 -14.23
CA ILE A 35 14.88 -3.02 -15.49
C ILE A 35 15.42 -2.02 -16.52
N ASN A 36 15.65 -0.78 -16.10
CA ASN A 36 16.09 0.30 -16.96
C ASN A 36 17.47 0.81 -16.53
N PRO A 37 18.56 0.20 -17.03
CA PRO A 37 19.91 0.65 -16.74
C PRO A 37 20.22 2.03 -17.34
N ASP A 38 19.50 2.43 -18.39
CA ASP A 38 19.68 3.72 -19.08
C ASP A 38 18.88 4.88 -18.47
N ALA A 39 18.19 4.67 -17.34
CA ALA A 39 17.46 5.73 -16.65
C ALA A 39 18.42 6.66 -15.87
N MET A 40 18.05 7.95 -15.79
CA MET A 40 18.83 8.97 -15.07
C MET A 40 19.05 8.64 -13.59
N ILE A 41 18.18 7.80 -13.00
CA ILE A 41 18.38 7.16 -11.70
C ILE A 41 18.02 5.68 -11.88
N PRO A 42 18.99 4.74 -11.90
CA PRO A 42 18.71 3.32 -12.08
C PRO A 42 18.13 2.76 -10.78
N PHE A 43 16.80 2.81 -10.65
CA PHE A 43 16.11 2.17 -9.54
C PHE A 43 16.11 0.66 -9.72
N LYS A 44 16.39 -0.05 -8.62
CA LYS A 44 16.19 -1.49 -8.57
C LYS A 44 14.71 -1.82 -8.49
N LEU A 45 14.32 -2.98 -8.99
CA LEU A 45 12.93 -3.43 -9.01
C LEU A 45 12.24 -3.34 -7.63
N TYR A 46 12.95 -3.69 -6.57
CA TYR A 46 12.40 -3.61 -5.21
C TYR A 46 12.19 -2.17 -4.74
N GLU A 47 13.01 -1.20 -5.19
CA GLU A 47 12.89 0.21 -4.82
C GLU A 47 11.70 0.86 -5.52
N GLU A 48 11.50 0.53 -6.79
CA GLU A 48 10.35 0.98 -7.55
C GLU A 48 9.04 0.41 -6.98
N ALA A 49 9.02 -0.89 -6.67
CA ALA A 49 7.89 -1.51 -5.98
C ALA A 49 7.62 -0.84 -4.63
N PHE A 50 8.67 -0.53 -3.87
CA PHE A 50 8.54 0.14 -2.59
C PHE A 50 7.97 1.56 -2.71
N MET A 51 8.40 2.34 -3.72
CA MET A 51 7.84 3.65 -4.05
C MET A 51 6.36 3.55 -4.43
N LEU A 52 5.99 2.61 -5.31
CA LEU A 52 4.61 2.45 -5.73
C LEU A 52 3.70 2.01 -4.57
N LEU A 53 4.19 1.15 -3.67
CA LEU A 53 3.52 0.78 -2.41
C LEU A 53 3.30 2.00 -1.50
N GLY A 54 4.29 2.87 -1.38
CA GLY A 54 4.21 4.11 -0.59
C GLY A 54 3.16 5.09 -1.14
N PHE A 55 3.22 5.41 -2.42
CA PHE A 55 2.23 6.29 -3.07
C PHE A 55 0.83 5.69 -3.09
N GLY A 56 0.73 4.37 -3.27
CA GLY A 56 -0.52 3.60 -3.23
C GLY A 56 -1.17 3.54 -1.86
N ALA A 57 -0.48 3.93 -0.78
CA ALA A 57 -1.02 3.86 0.58
C ALA A 57 -2.26 4.75 0.78
N ILE A 58 -2.25 5.97 0.23
CA ILE A 58 -3.36 6.93 0.37
C ILE A 58 -4.66 6.38 -0.25
N PRO A 59 -4.70 6.01 -1.55
CA PRO A 59 -5.92 5.45 -2.14
C PRO A 59 -6.31 4.13 -1.49
N MET A 60 -5.36 3.32 -1.00
CA MET A 60 -5.67 2.05 -0.36
C MET A 60 -6.35 2.22 1.01
N VAL A 61 -5.87 3.17 1.84
CA VAL A 61 -6.50 3.48 3.14
C VAL A 61 -7.93 4.01 2.95
N ILE A 62 -8.13 4.88 1.96
CA ILE A 62 -9.46 5.38 1.60
C ILE A 62 -10.36 4.21 1.17
N SER A 63 -9.85 3.32 0.33
CA SER A 63 -10.59 2.14 -0.15
C SER A 63 -10.99 1.21 1.00
N CYS A 64 -10.09 0.95 1.96
CA CYS A 64 -10.37 0.16 3.16
C CYS A 64 -11.51 0.78 3.99
N TYR A 65 -11.47 2.10 4.20
CA TYR A 65 -12.50 2.81 4.96
C TYR A 65 -13.87 2.78 4.27
N VAL A 66 -13.89 3.00 2.95
CA VAL A 66 -15.12 2.96 2.16
C VAL A 66 -15.74 1.56 2.19
N VAL A 67 -14.95 0.50 1.98
CA VAL A 67 -15.43 -0.89 2.08
C VAL A 67 -15.98 -1.19 3.47
N TYR A 68 -15.27 -0.79 4.52
CA TYR A 68 -15.73 -1.00 5.90
C TYR A 68 -17.11 -0.37 6.15
N LYS A 69 -17.35 0.84 5.62
CA LYS A 69 -18.63 1.54 5.74
C LYS A 69 -19.72 0.92 4.86
N VAL A 70 -19.40 0.58 3.61
CA VAL A 70 -20.36 0.09 2.59
C VAL A 70 -20.85 -1.33 2.87
N TYR A 71 -19.95 -2.19 3.37
CA TYR A 71 -20.29 -3.58 3.72
C TYR A 71 -20.88 -3.72 5.12
N GLU A 72 -21.06 -2.60 5.85
CA GLU A 72 -21.64 -2.59 7.20
C GLU A 72 -21.02 -3.67 8.09
N VAL A 73 -19.69 -3.81 8.01
CA VAL A 73 -18.93 -4.93 8.59
C VAL A 73 -19.17 -5.05 10.11
N LYS A 74 -19.60 -3.96 10.75
CA LYS A 74 -20.04 -3.89 12.14
C LYS A 74 -21.23 -4.81 12.47
N ASN A 75 -22.10 -5.10 11.50
CA ASN A 75 -23.32 -5.91 11.68
C ASN A 75 -23.18 -7.34 11.09
N SER A 76 -21.97 -7.74 10.71
CA SER A 76 -21.67 -9.07 10.14
C SER A 76 -21.54 -10.14 11.22
N TYR A 77 -21.67 -11.42 10.84
CA TYR A 77 -21.61 -12.59 11.74
C TYR A 77 -20.31 -12.66 12.57
N HIS A 78 -19.18 -12.18 12.03
CA HIS A 78 -17.91 -12.05 12.74
C HIS A 78 -17.23 -10.68 12.48
N PRO A 79 -17.65 -9.62 13.20
CA PRO A 79 -17.27 -8.24 12.87
C PRO A 79 -15.79 -7.95 13.11
N LYS A 80 -15.19 -8.59 14.13
CA LYS A 80 -13.75 -8.42 14.45
C LYS A 80 -12.85 -9.02 13.36
N ARG A 81 -13.15 -10.25 12.91
CA ARG A 81 -12.33 -10.96 11.91
C ARG A 81 -12.39 -10.28 10.55
N ASN A 82 -13.59 -9.92 10.10
CA ASN A 82 -13.76 -9.25 8.81
C ASN A 82 -13.13 -7.86 8.79
N ARG A 83 -13.17 -7.13 9.92
CA ARG A 83 -12.46 -5.85 10.05
C ARG A 83 -10.96 -6.04 9.88
N ILE A 84 -10.34 -7.00 10.58
CA ILE A 84 -8.89 -7.22 10.49
C ILE A 84 -8.50 -7.52 9.04
N ILE A 85 -9.18 -8.46 8.38
CA ILE A 85 -8.87 -8.86 6.99
C ILE A 85 -8.94 -7.67 6.02
N ILE A 86 -9.90 -6.76 6.19
CA ILE A 86 -10.04 -5.57 5.32
C ILE A 86 -8.94 -4.53 5.60
N PHE A 87 -8.40 -4.47 6.81
CA PHE A 87 -7.37 -3.50 7.15
C PHE A 87 -5.93 -4.00 6.91
N VAL A 88 -5.70 -5.31 6.74
CA VAL A 88 -4.37 -5.88 6.43
C VAL A 88 -3.63 -5.14 5.31
N PRO A 89 -4.18 -4.99 4.08
CA PRO A 89 -3.45 -4.32 3.00
C PRO A 89 -3.19 -2.84 3.30
N GLY A 90 -4.13 -2.17 3.97
CA GLY A 90 -3.94 -0.79 4.42
C GLY A 90 -2.79 -0.65 5.42
N ILE A 91 -2.67 -1.59 6.37
CA ILE A 91 -1.57 -1.60 7.36
C ILE A 91 -0.23 -1.80 6.66
N ILE A 92 -0.15 -2.74 5.70
CA ILE A 92 1.07 -2.98 4.92
C ILE A 92 1.50 -1.69 4.22
N CYS A 93 0.62 -1.06 3.44
CA CYS A 93 0.96 0.17 2.73
C CYS A 93 1.33 1.33 3.67
N VAL A 94 0.61 1.51 4.78
CA VAL A 94 0.92 2.58 5.76
C VAL A 94 2.28 2.35 6.41
N SER A 95 2.63 1.10 6.74
CA SER A 95 3.94 0.79 7.30
C SER A 95 5.08 1.10 6.32
N CYS A 96 4.92 0.76 5.03
CA CYS A 96 5.87 1.11 3.98
C CYS A 96 6.01 2.63 3.80
N ALA A 97 4.89 3.36 3.75
CA ALA A 97 4.90 4.82 3.64
C ALA A 97 5.57 5.48 4.85
N THR A 98 5.28 5.00 6.07
CA THR A 98 5.91 5.52 7.30
C THR A 98 7.41 5.29 7.29
N PHE A 99 7.87 4.12 6.83
CA PHE A 99 9.29 3.82 6.69
C PHE A 99 9.96 4.76 5.68
N MET A 100 9.33 5.03 4.52
CA MET A 100 9.83 6.02 3.57
C MET A 100 10.00 7.41 4.18
N PHE A 101 8.98 7.91 4.86
CA PHE A 101 9.06 9.20 5.54
C PHE A 101 10.16 9.23 6.59
N GLY A 102 10.36 8.14 7.34
CA GLY A 102 11.46 8.01 8.30
C GLY A 102 12.84 8.10 7.64
N VAL A 103 13.06 7.37 6.55
CA VAL A 103 14.34 7.40 5.81
C VAL A 103 14.60 8.78 5.22
N LEU A 104 13.59 9.42 4.63
CA LEU A 104 13.70 10.77 4.09
C LEU A 104 14.02 11.79 5.20
N PHE A 105 13.38 11.68 6.36
CA PHE A 105 13.61 12.60 7.48
C PHE A 105 15.03 12.46 8.04
N VAL A 106 15.52 11.23 8.21
CA VAL A 106 16.91 10.96 8.62
C VAL A 106 17.91 11.48 7.58
N GLY A 107 17.65 11.25 6.29
CA GLY A 107 18.49 11.75 5.20
C GLY A 107 18.56 13.28 5.17
N MET A 108 17.44 13.95 5.47
CA MET A 108 17.36 15.40 5.57
C MET A 108 18.15 15.92 6.77
N ILE A 109 18.01 15.30 7.95
CA ILE A 109 18.79 15.66 9.15
C ILE A 109 20.29 15.48 8.91
N ASN A 110 20.71 14.35 8.33
CA ASN A 110 22.11 14.11 8.02
C ASN A 110 22.68 15.14 7.05
N SER A 111 21.92 15.50 6.01
CA SER A 111 22.33 16.56 5.07
C SER A 111 22.47 17.93 5.75
N PHE A 112 21.66 18.22 6.77
CA PHE A 112 21.74 19.44 7.56
C PHE A 112 22.87 19.44 8.59
N ILE A 113 23.28 18.27 9.11
CA ILE A 113 24.38 18.14 10.08
C ILE A 113 25.75 18.13 9.37
N LEU A 114 25.80 17.66 8.12
CA LEU A 114 27.04 17.56 7.34
C LEU A 114 27.43 18.88 6.63
N HIS A 115 26.65 19.95 6.82
CA HIS A 115 26.85 21.29 6.23
C HIS A 115 26.98 22.34 7.35
#